data_AF-A0AA92ESW2-F1
#
_entry.id   AF-A0AA92ESW2-F1
#
_cell.length_a   1.000
_cell.length_b   1.000
_cell.length_c   1.000
_cell.angle_alpha   90.00
_cell.angle_beta   90.00
_cell.angle_gamma   90.00
#
_symmetry.space_group_name_H-M   'P 1'
#
loop_
_entity.id
_entity.type
_entity.pdbx_description
1 polymer ?
#
loop_
_entity_poly.entity_id
_entity_poly.type
_entity_poly.pdbx_seq_one_letter_code
_entity_poly.pdbx_strand_id
1 'polypeptide(L)'
;MKPQRIERIIQVIEILSDGQFHSGEDLGVILNVSRTAISQYIKDVQALGIDVFRVTGKGYKFASEVKLLDLDKVSGYLEQQDEDIQNIYLERVIGSTNDFIKHAISDDIKSGMAVFSEAQTEGRGRRGKRWVSPFGSNLYMSMYWRLDDGMGAAMGLSLALGTVIAELLSELGVYDVEVKWPNDVIVNGKKIAGILIELEGQALGVAHAIIGIGINIQMPSWLANQIDQPWTDLSSVLNAKFDRNHIAALLLKNCRKALREYEANGLEPFVTRWQKFDRLAHKPVRIIMGDRELHGIAEGIDGSGALLVKRDGKLERFHAGEVSLRYGA
;
A
#
# COMPACT_ATOMS: atom_id res chain seq x y z
N MET A 1 -20.83 -2.42 0.78
CA MET A 1 -21.66 -3.08 -0.25
C MET A 1 -22.11 -4.44 0.30
N LYS A 2 -23.29 -4.98 -0.04
CA LYS A 2 -23.70 -6.30 0.50
C LYS A 2 -22.75 -7.42 0.01
N PRO A 3 -22.33 -8.40 0.83
CA PRO A 3 -21.37 -9.44 0.43
C PRO A 3 -21.72 -10.16 -0.86
N GLN A 4 -22.99 -10.57 -1.01
CA GLN A 4 -23.48 -11.23 -2.21
C GLN A 4 -23.34 -10.39 -3.49
N ARG A 5 -23.40 -9.05 -3.38
CA ARG A 5 -23.19 -8.15 -4.53
C ARG A 5 -21.71 -8.09 -4.92
N ILE A 6 -20.81 -8.09 -3.94
CA ILE A 6 -19.35 -8.13 -4.18
C ILE A 6 -18.97 -9.42 -4.91
N GLU A 7 -19.49 -10.55 -4.45
CA GLU A 7 -19.27 -11.86 -5.10
C GLU A 7 -19.70 -11.85 -6.57
N ARG A 8 -20.89 -11.28 -6.88
CA ARG A 8 -21.35 -11.14 -8.28
C ARG A 8 -20.46 -10.22 -9.10
N ILE A 9 -19.96 -9.13 -8.52
CA ILE A 9 -19.03 -8.23 -9.20
C ILE A 9 -17.72 -8.96 -9.53
N ILE A 10 -17.19 -9.75 -8.58
CA ILE A 10 -15.97 -10.55 -8.79
C ILE A 10 -16.19 -11.56 -9.92
N GLN A 11 -17.32 -12.29 -9.93
CA GLN A 11 -17.63 -13.23 -11.01
C GLN A 11 -17.69 -12.55 -12.38
N VAL A 12 -18.29 -11.35 -12.47
CA VAL A 12 -18.28 -10.56 -13.72
C VAL A 12 -16.85 -10.21 -14.13
N ILE A 13 -16.01 -9.81 -13.17
CA ILE A 13 -14.61 -9.47 -13.44
C ILE A 13 -13.83 -10.68 -13.97
N GLU A 14 -14.00 -11.83 -13.33
CA GLU A 14 -13.32 -13.08 -13.72
C GLU A 14 -13.72 -13.50 -15.14
N ILE A 15 -15.00 -13.42 -15.49
CA ILE A 15 -15.46 -13.74 -16.85
C ILE A 15 -14.86 -12.77 -17.87
N LEU A 16 -14.89 -11.46 -17.60
CA LEU A 16 -14.35 -10.45 -18.52
C LEU A 16 -12.81 -10.40 -18.58
N SER A 17 -12.12 -11.07 -17.66
CA SER A 17 -10.66 -11.10 -17.61
C SER A 17 -10.02 -11.91 -18.76
N ASP A 18 -10.81 -12.69 -19.50
CA ASP A 18 -10.38 -13.40 -20.72
C ASP A 18 -10.11 -12.46 -21.92
N GLY A 19 -10.44 -11.17 -21.78
CA GLY A 19 -10.23 -10.16 -22.82
C GLY A 19 -11.15 -10.28 -24.03
N GLN A 20 -12.23 -11.05 -23.94
CA GLN A 20 -13.24 -11.18 -25.00
C GLN A 20 -14.47 -10.31 -24.73
N PHE A 21 -15.32 -10.17 -25.75
CA PHE A 21 -16.63 -9.54 -25.57
C PHE A 21 -17.63 -10.55 -25.05
N HIS A 22 -18.35 -10.18 -23.99
CA HIS A 22 -19.44 -10.97 -23.43
C HIS A 22 -20.73 -10.15 -23.45
N SER A 23 -21.81 -10.70 -24.01
CA SER A 23 -23.08 -9.99 -24.06
C SER A 23 -23.71 -9.90 -22.67
N GLY A 24 -24.53 -8.86 -22.44
CA GLY A 24 -25.25 -8.72 -21.17
C GLY A 24 -26.31 -9.81 -20.94
N GLU A 25 -26.72 -10.49 -22.00
CA GLU A 25 -27.64 -11.64 -21.93
C GLU A 25 -26.89 -12.90 -21.52
N ASP A 26 -25.74 -13.17 -22.14
CA ASP A 26 -24.90 -14.33 -21.80
C ASP A 26 -24.42 -14.26 -20.35
N LEU A 27 -23.92 -13.09 -19.92
CA LEU A 27 -23.55 -12.86 -18.52
C LEU A 27 -24.74 -13.06 -17.57
N GLY A 28 -25.95 -12.67 -17.99
CA GLY A 28 -27.17 -12.86 -17.21
C GLY A 28 -27.52 -14.33 -17.06
N VAL A 29 -27.40 -15.12 -18.13
CA VAL A 29 -27.60 -16.57 -18.11
C VAL A 29 -26.55 -17.26 -17.22
N ILE A 30 -25.27 -16.96 -17.42
CA ILE A 30 -24.16 -17.57 -16.66
C ILE A 30 -24.31 -17.32 -15.15
N LEU A 31 -24.66 -16.08 -14.76
CA LEU A 31 -24.77 -15.70 -13.35
C LEU A 31 -26.17 -15.91 -12.76
N ASN A 32 -27.12 -16.38 -13.57
CA ASN A 32 -28.53 -16.54 -13.22
C ASN A 32 -29.16 -15.25 -12.65
N VAL A 33 -29.00 -14.14 -13.38
CA VAL A 33 -29.52 -12.81 -13.01
C VAL A 33 -30.07 -12.08 -14.24
N SER A 34 -30.86 -11.03 -14.03
CA SER A 34 -31.38 -10.23 -15.15
C SER A 34 -30.28 -9.43 -15.86
N ARG A 35 -30.48 -9.14 -17.14
CA ARG A 35 -29.63 -8.24 -17.93
C ARG A 35 -29.48 -6.85 -17.27
N THR A 36 -30.53 -6.37 -16.61
CA THR A 36 -30.50 -5.11 -15.86
C THR A 36 -29.55 -5.19 -14.67
N ALA A 37 -29.54 -6.32 -13.94
CA ALA A 37 -28.57 -6.55 -12.86
C ALA A 37 -27.13 -6.56 -13.40
N ILE A 38 -26.87 -7.22 -14.54
CA ILE A 38 -25.56 -7.17 -15.20
C ILE A 38 -25.14 -5.74 -15.51
N SER A 39 -26.03 -4.92 -16.09
CA SER A 39 -25.70 -3.51 -16.35
C SER A 39 -25.34 -2.74 -15.07
N GLN A 40 -25.93 -3.10 -13.93
CA GLN A 40 -25.59 -2.49 -12.65
C GLN A 40 -24.24 -3.00 -12.12
N TYR A 41 -23.95 -4.31 -12.23
CA TYR A 41 -22.66 -4.87 -11.86
C TYR A 41 -21.53 -4.30 -12.72
N ILE A 42 -21.73 -4.07 -14.02
CA ILE A 42 -20.75 -3.39 -14.87
C ILE A 42 -20.46 -1.97 -14.39
N LYS A 43 -21.49 -1.21 -13.95
CA LYS A 43 -21.26 0.11 -13.35
C LYS A 43 -20.45 0.00 -12.06
N ASP A 44 -20.70 -1.02 -11.25
CA ASP A 44 -19.94 -1.24 -10.02
C ASP A 44 -18.48 -1.64 -10.32
N VAL A 45 -18.24 -2.46 -11.36
CA VAL A 45 -16.91 -2.78 -11.89
C VAL A 45 -16.17 -1.53 -12.35
N GLN A 46 -16.84 -0.63 -13.07
CA GLN A 46 -16.29 0.67 -13.45
C GLN A 46 -15.99 1.55 -12.24
N ALA A 47 -16.85 1.51 -11.21
CA ALA A 47 -16.63 2.23 -9.95
C ALA A 47 -15.44 1.66 -9.14
N LEU A 48 -15.08 0.40 -9.35
CA LEU A 48 -13.84 -0.20 -8.85
C LEU A 48 -12.60 0.22 -9.67
N GLY A 49 -12.75 1.03 -10.72
CA GLY A 49 -11.63 1.58 -11.49
C GLY A 49 -11.20 0.74 -12.69
N ILE A 50 -11.94 -0.32 -13.04
CA ILE A 50 -11.69 -1.08 -14.27
C ILE A 50 -12.39 -0.37 -15.44
N ASP A 51 -11.66 -0.10 -16.51
CA ASP A 51 -12.27 0.42 -17.73
C ASP A 51 -12.90 -0.71 -18.55
N VAL A 52 -14.16 -0.50 -18.93
CA VAL A 52 -15.00 -1.48 -19.59
C VAL A 52 -15.59 -0.84 -20.83
N PHE A 53 -15.19 -1.34 -21.99
CA PHE A 53 -15.84 -1.00 -23.24
C PHE A 53 -17.22 -1.65 -23.32
N ARG A 54 -18.18 -0.86 -23.78
CA ARG A 54 -19.52 -1.32 -24.12
C ARG A 54 -19.77 -1.08 -25.60
N VAL A 55 -20.01 -2.15 -26.35
CA VAL A 55 -20.33 -2.07 -27.78
C VAL A 55 -21.73 -2.61 -28.02
N THR A 56 -22.61 -1.77 -28.57
CA THR A 56 -23.98 -2.17 -28.93
C THR A 56 -23.96 -3.38 -29.85
N GLY A 57 -24.71 -4.43 -29.50
CA GLY A 57 -24.76 -5.68 -30.24
C GLY A 57 -23.62 -6.68 -29.98
N LYS A 58 -22.56 -6.30 -29.24
CA LYS A 58 -21.48 -7.22 -28.84
C LYS A 58 -21.39 -7.45 -27.33
N GLY A 59 -21.67 -6.43 -26.53
CA GLY A 59 -21.62 -6.52 -25.06
C GLY A 59 -20.46 -5.74 -24.44
N TYR A 60 -19.86 -6.34 -23.41
CA TYR A 60 -18.85 -5.74 -22.54
C TYR A 60 -17.50 -6.43 -22.69
N LYS A 61 -16.41 -5.67 -22.56
CA LYS A 61 -15.04 -6.16 -22.57
C LYS A 61 -14.15 -5.19 -21.78
N PHE A 62 -13.11 -5.69 -21.10
CA PHE A 62 -12.10 -4.81 -20.49
C PHE A 62 -11.30 -4.03 -21.53
N ALA A 63 -11.05 -2.75 -21.26
CA ALA A 63 -10.31 -1.89 -22.17
C ALA A 63 -8.84 -2.29 -22.32
N SER A 64 -8.27 -2.89 -21.28
CA SER A 64 -6.91 -3.43 -21.24
C SER A 64 -6.89 -4.80 -20.56
N GLU A 65 -5.85 -5.58 -20.83
CA GLU A 65 -5.57 -6.81 -20.08
C GLU A 65 -5.39 -6.47 -18.60
N VAL A 66 -6.05 -7.23 -17.71
CA VAL A 66 -5.92 -7.09 -16.26
C VAL A 66 -5.15 -8.29 -15.73
N LYS A 67 -3.88 -8.10 -15.39
CA LYS A 67 -3.04 -9.16 -14.81
C LYS A 67 -3.26 -9.26 -13.32
N LEU A 68 -4.12 -10.19 -12.93
CA LEU A 68 -4.47 -10.41 -11.53
C LEU A 68 -3.29 -10.95 -10.70
N LEU A 69 -3.33 -10.63 -9.41
CA LEU A 69 -2.57 -11.31 -8.39
C LEU A 69 -3.00 -12.77 -8.31
N ASP A 70 -2.03 -13.63 -8.09
CA ASP A 70 -2.16 -15.07 -8.09
C ASP A 70 -1.23 -15.60 -7.01
N LEU A 71 -1.80 -16.17 -5.94
CA LEU A 71 -1.02 -16.64 -4.80
C LEU A 71 -0.06 -17.75 -5.16
N ASP A 72 -0.37 -18.60 -6.15
CA ASP A 72 0.54 -19.65 -6.57
C ASP A 72 1.77 -19.05 -7.25
N LYS A 73 1.59 -18.00 -8.06
CA LYS A 73 2.70 -17.26 -8.68
C LYS A 73 3.52 -16.50 -7.63
N VAL A 74 2.86 -15.78 -6.72
CA VAL A 74 3.54 -15.06 -5.64
C VAL A 74 4.36 -16.04 -4.80
N SER A 75 3.78 -17.18 -4.42
CA SER A 75 4.46 -18.22 -3.65
C SER A 75 5.61 -18.86 -4.41
N GLY A 76 5.43 -19.08 -5.72
CA GLY A 76 6.49 -19.58 -6.59
C GLY A 76 7.73 -18.68 -6.65
N TYR A 77 7.56 -17.36 -6.48
CA TYR A 77 8.66 -16.40 -6.43
C TYR A 77 9.37 -16.31 -5.06
N LEU A 78 8.78 -16.82 -3.98
CA LEU A 78 9.36 -16.68 -2.63
C LEU A 78 10.50 -17.66 -2.31
N GLU A 79 10.69 -18.71 -3.12
CA GLU A 79 11.60 -19.86 -2.89
C GLU A 79 11.33 -20.64 -1.57
N GLN A 80 11.77 -21.90 -1.49
CA GLN A 80 11.42 -22.89 -0.45
C GLN A 80 11.79 -22.55 1.02
N GLN A 81 12.38 -21.38 1.30
CA GLN A 81 12.84 -20.99 2.63
C GLN A 81 11.94 -19.98 3.35
N ASP A 82 10.81 -19.57 2.77
CA ASP A 82 9.83 -18.75 3.48
C ASP A 82 8.85 -19.67 4.24
N GLU A 83 9.08 -19.83 5.55
CA GLU A 83 8.41 -20.81 6.42
C GLU A 83 6.88 -20.61 6.58
N ASP A 84 6.30 -19.57 5.96
CA ASP A 84 4.92 -19.12 6.20
C ASP A 84 4.12 -18.82 4.93
N ILE A 85 4.33 -19.56 3.84
CA ILE A 85 3.49 -19.44 2.62
C ILE A 85 2.00 -19.68 2.92
N GLN A 86 1.70 -20.58 3.87
CA GLN A 86 0.32 -20.89 4.28
C GLN A 86 -0.40 -19.72 4.98
N ASN A 87 0.34 -18.68 5.38
CA ASN A 87 -0.18 -17.50 6.07
C ASN A 87 -0.29 -16.28 5.13
N ILE A 88 -0.44 -16.52 3.82
CA ILE A 88 -0.64 -15.49 2.80
C ILE A 88 -2.06 -15.64 2.24
N TYR A 89 -2.83 -14.58 2.32
CA TYR A 89 -4.21 -14.51 1.84
C TYR A 89 -4.32 -13.55 0.66
N LEU A 90 -5.32 -13.75 -0.20
CA LEU A 90 -5.64 -12.88 -1.32
C LEU A 90 -7.14 -12.68 -1.40
N GLU A 91 -7.58 -11.43 -1.29
CA GLU A 91 -8.98 -11.04 -1.40
C GLU A 91 -9.18 -10.20 -2.66
N ARG A 92 -10.09 -10.60 -3.55
CA ARG A 92 -10.32 -9.83 -4.79
C ARG A 92 -10.84 -8.43 -4.46
N VAL A 93 -11.85 -8.32 -3.60
CA VAL A 93 -12.41 -7.01 -3.20
C VAL A 93 -12.69 -7.04 -1.72
N ILE A 94 -12.09 -6.12 -0.97
CA ILE A 94 -12.26 -6.01 0.48
C ILE A 94 -12.63 -4.58 0.90
N GLY A 95 -13.09 -4.40 2.14
CA GLY A 95 -13.15 -3.08 2.78
C GLY A 95 -11.76 -2.47 2.88
N SER A 96 -10.92 -3.04 3.74
CA SER A 96 -9.52 -2.67 3.94
C SER A 96 -8.71 -3.93 4.27
N THR A 97 -7.48 -4.03 3.75
CA THR A 97 -6.54 -5.09 4.12
C THR A 97 -6.11 -4.96 5.58
N ASN A 98 -6.04 -3.74 6.13
CA ASN A 98 -5.76 -3.55 7.56
C ASN A 98 -6.89 -4.10 8.44
N ASP A 99 -8.14 -3.88 8.05
CA ASP A 99 -9.27 -4.41 8.81
C ASP A 99 -9.30 -5.94 8.76
N PHE A 100 -8.92 -6.56 7.64
CA PHE A 100 -8.78 -8.01 7.57
C PHE A 100 -7.82 -8.53 8.64
N ILE A 101 -6.61 -7.95 8.71
CA ILE A 101 -5.62 -8.33 9.70
C ILE A 101 -6.16 -8.07 11.12
N LYS A 102 -6.76 -6.91 11.36
CA LYS A 102 -7.34 -6.54 12.65
C LYS A 102 -8.33 -7.58 13.17
N HIS A 103 -9.23 -8.05 12.30
CA HIS A 103 -10.22 -9.07 12.67
C HIS A 103 -9.63 -10.49 12.79
N ALA A 104 -8.48 -10.73 12.17
CA ALA A 104 -7.78 -12.01 12.24
C ALA A 104 -6.86 -12.14 13.47
N ILE A 105 -6.63 -11.06 14.23
CA ILE A 105 -5.84 -11.11 15.46
C ILE A 105 -6.51 -12.07 16.45
N SER A 106 -5.77 -13.11 16.82
CA SER A 106 -6.14 -14.16 17.77
C SER A 106 -4.89 -14.63 18.50
N ASP A 107 -5.02 -15.57 19.46
CA ASP A 107 -3.85 -16.10 20.16
C ASP A 107 -2.92 -16.94 19.24
N ASP A 108 -3.45 -17.47 18.13
CA ASP A 108 -2.73 -18.35 17.20
C ASP A 108 -2.10 -17.62 16.00
N ILE A 109 -2.39 -16.32 15.83
CA ILE A 109 -1.86 -15.53 14.70
C ILE A 109 -0.33 -15.39 14.81
N LYS A 110 0.36 -15.62 13.70
CA LYS A 110 1.83 -15.53 13.64
C LYS A 110 2.30 -14.25 12.96
N SER A 111 3.37 -13.65 13.51
CA SER A 111 4.08 -12.55 12.85
C SER A 111 4.44 -12.92 11.42
N GLY A 112 4.17 -12.02 10.47
CA GLY A 112 4.41 -12.25 9.05
C GLY A 112 3.19 -12.76 8.28
N MET A 113 2.06 -13.07 8.94
CA MET A 113 0.80 -13.29 8.24
C MET A 113 0.43 -12.06 7.41
N ALA A 114 0.10 -12.26 6.14
CA ALA A 114 -0.16 -11.17 5.21
C ALA A 114 -1.41 -11.42 4.35
N VAL A 115 -2.06 -10.33 3.97
CA VAL A 115 -3.17 -10.34 3.02
C VAL A 115 -2.89 -9.35 1.90
N PHE A 116 -3.11 -9.78 0.67
CA PHE A 116 -3.15 -8.91 -0.50
C PHE A 116 -4.60 -8.68 -0.92
N SER A 117 -4.85 -7.58 -1.64
CA SER A 117 -6.12 -7.41 -2.35
C SER A 117 -5.97 -6.81 -3.73
N GLU A 118 -6.95 -7.06 -4.61
CA GLU A 118 -7.02 -6.38 -5.90
C GLU A 118 -7.65 -5.00 -5.79
N ALA A 119 -8.58 -4.79 -4.85
CA ALA A 119 -9.23 -3.51 -4.58
C ALA A 119 -9.61 -3.37 -3.10
N GLN A 120 -9.60 -2.12 -2.63
CA GLN A 120 -10.15 -1.74 -1.34
C GLN A 120 -11.27 -0.71 -1.50
N THR A 121 -12.46 -1.04 -1.01
CA THR A 121 -13.62 -0.14 -1.05
C THR A 121 -13.58 0.93 0.04
N GLU A 122 -12.83 0.67 1.11
CA GLU A 122 -12.63 1.54 2.26
C GLU A 122 -11.13 1.74 2.57
N GLY A 123 -10.29 1.79 1.52
CA GLY A 123 -8.86 2.04 1.68
C GLY A 123 -8.59 3.35 2.44
N ARG A 124 -7.73 3.29 3.46
CA ARG A 124 -7.45 4.41 4.37
C ARG A 124 -5.95 4.73 4.40
N GLY A 125 -5.64 6.00 4.57
CA GLY A 125 -4.35 6.51 4.97
C GLY A 125 -4.42 7.10 6.38
N ARG A 126 -3.34 7.76 6.79
CA ARG A 126 -3.28 8.43 8.09
C ARG A 126 -4.35 9.53 8.20
N ARG A 127 -4.82 9.77 9.43
CA ARG A 127 -5.76 10.86 9.77
C ARG A 127 -7.08 10.80 8.96
N GLY A 128 -7.54 9.60 8.63
CA GLY A 128 -8.81 9.39 7.92
C GLY A 128 -8.79 9.76 6.45
N LYS A 129 -7.64 10.12 5.86
CA LYS A 129 -7.53 10.32 4.40
C LYS A 129 -7.86 9.03 3.68
N ARG A 130 -8.50 9.13 2.51
CA ARG A 130 -8.80 7.97 1.67
C ARG A 130 -7.55 7.54 0.89
N TRP A 131 -7.28 6.24 0.84
CA TRP A 131 -6.35 5.64 -0.12
C TRP A 131 -7.16 5.12 -1.30
N VAL A 132 -6.95 5.69 -2.49
CA VAL A 132 -7.68 5.32 -3.71
C VAL A 132 -7.15 3.98 -4.21
N SER A 133 -7.98 2.94 -4.14
CA SER A 133 -7.55 1.55 -4.35
C SER A 133 -8.29 0.86 -5.52
N PRO A 134 -8.07 1.28 -6.78
CA PRO A 134 -8.70 0.64 -7.93
C PRO A 134 -8.27 -0.81 -8.12
N PHE A 135 -9.20 -1.58 -8.68
CA PHE A 135 -9.05 -3.00 -8.94
C PHE A 135 -7.92 -3.30 -9.92
N GLY A 136 -7.08 -4.28 -9.60
CA GLY A 136 -6.08 -4.80 -10.52
C GLY A 136 -4.93 -3.85 -10.87
N SER A 137 -4.89 -2.67 -10.23
CA SER A 137 -4.04 -1.55 -10.67
C SER A 137 -2.76 -1.41 -9.83
N ASN A 138 -2.83 -1.70 -8.54
CA ASN A 138 -1.74 -1.46 -7.57
C ASN A 138 -1.49 -2.70 -6.72
N LEU A 139 -0.58 -2.57 -5.75
CA LEU A 139 -0.44 -3.51 -4.65
C LEU A 139 -1.03 -2.90 -3.38
N TYR A 140 -1.96 -3.63 -2.76
CA TYR A 140 -2.45 -3.35 -1.42
C TYR A 140 -2.17 -4.57 -0.57
N MET A 141 -1.26 -4.43 0.39
CA MET A 141 -0.86 -5.49 1.29
C MET A 141 -1.06 -5.01 2.72
N SER A 142 -1.53 -5.89 3.59
CA SER A 142 -1.37 -5.71 5.03
C SER A 142 -0.70 -6.91 5.66
N MET A 143 0.09 -6.67 6.71
CA MET A 143 0.83 -7.69 7.44
C MET A 143 0.65 -7.51 8.95
N TYR A 144 0.54 -8.63 9.66
CA TYR A 144 0.57 -8.66 11.11
C TYR A 144 1.99 -8.81 11.64
N TRP A 145 2.32 -8.09 12.71
CA TRP A 145 3.52 -8.32 13.51
C TRP A 145 3.24 -8.16 15.00
N ARG A 146 3.68 -9.13 15.80
CA ARG A 146 3.61 -9.06 17.27
C ARG A 146 4.76 -8.21 17.80
N LEU A 147 4.48 -7.36 18.79
CA LEU A 147 5.46 -6.52 19.47
C LEU A 147 5.44 -6.85 20.97
N ASP A 148 6.41 -7.64 21.43
CA ASP A 148 6.45 -8.07 22.84
C ASP A 148 6.82 -6.93 23.80
N ASP A 149 7.59 -5.94 23.35
CA ASP A 149 7.97 -4.73 24.11
C ASP A 149 6.91 -3.62 24.09
N GLY A 150 5.72 -3.90 23.55
CA GLY A 150 4.56 -3.02 23.52
C GLY A 150 4.59 -1.90 22.49
N MET A 151 3.64 -0.96 22.61
CA MET A 151 3.37 0.04 21.55
C MET A 151 4.57 0.94 21.22
N GLY A 152 5.46 1.18 22.19
CA GLY A 152 6.68 1.96 21.97
C GLY A 152 7.62 1.32 20.93
N ALA A 153 7.62 -0.01 20.81
CA ALA A 153 8.44 -0.73 19.84
C ALA A 153 8.05 -0.41 18.39
N ALA A 154 6.84 0.10 18.14
CA ALA A 154 6.42 0.51 16.80
C ALA A 154 7.05 1.85 16.34
N MET A 155 7.72 2.60 17.24
CA MET A 155 8.34 3.88 16.91
C MET A 155 9.49 3.70 15.92
N GLY A 156 9.27 4.11 14.67
CA GLY A 156 10.26 3.97 13.60
C GLY A 156 10.00 2.80 12.66
N LEU A 157 9.04 1.93 12.97
CA LEU A 157 8.69 0.78 12.12
C LEU A 157 8.32 1.20 10.69
N SER A 158 7.60 2.32 10.55
CA SER A 158 7.27 2.91 9.24
C SER A 158 8.49 3.42 8.46
N LEU A 159 9.54 3.85 9.16
CA LEU A 159 10.79 4.31 8.56
C LEU A 159 11.62 3.13 8.06
N ALA A 160 11.72 2.05 8.84
CA ALA A 160 12.36 0.81 8.42
C ALA A 160 11.70 0.25 7.16
N LEU A 161 10.37 0.14 7.15
CA LEU A 161 9.61 -0.34 5.99
C LEU A 161 9.72 0.62 4.79
N GLY A 162 9.66 1.94 5.02
CA GLY A 162 9.84 2.93 3.96
C GLY A 162 11.22 2.84 3.29
N THR A 163 12.26 2.62 4.09
CA THR A 163 13.63 2.38 3.60
C THR A 163 13.69 1.18 2.67
N VAL A 164 13.12 0.05 3.11
CA VAL A 164 13.17 -1.21 2.35
C VAL A 164 12.32 -1.17 1.08
N ILE A 165 11.20 -0.44 1.09
CA ILE A 165 10.43 -0.19 -0.14
C ILE A 165 11.23 0.70 -1.10
N ALA A 166 11.94 1.72 -0.59
CA ALA A 166 12.78 2.58 -1.43
C ALA A 166 13.95 1.82 -2.07
N GLU A 167 14.60 0.94 -1.30
CA GLU A 167 15.64 0.04 -1.79
C GLU A 167 15.09 -0.91 -2.87
N LEU A 168 13.94 -1.56 -2.62
CA LEU A 168 13.27 -2.42 -3.59
C LEU A 168 13.00 -1.69 -4.91
N LEU A 169 12.43 -0.48 -4.86
CA LEU A 169 12.17 0.30 -6.08
C LEU A 169 13.46 0.66 -6.82
N SER A 170 14.52 1.00 -6.07
CA SER A 170 15.84 1.30 -6.66
C SER A 170 16.45 0.08 -7.33
N GLU A 171 16.35 -1.11 -6.72
CA GLU A 171 16.79 -2.39 -7.27
C GLU A 171 16.02 -2.80 -8.54
N LEU A 172 14.73 -2.44 -8.61
CA LEU A 172 13.93 -2.61 -9.83
C LEU A 172 14.33 -1.65 -10.96
N GLY A 173 15.24 -0.70 -10.70
CA GLY A 173 15.74 0.26 -11.68
C GLY A 173 15.00 1.61 -11.69
N VAL A 174 14.25 1.93 -10.64
CA VAL A 174 13.63 3.26 -10.49
C VAL A 174 14.67 4.25 -9.97
N TYR A 175 14.79 5.40 -10.64
CA TYR A 175 15.67 6.48 -10.24
C TYR A 175 14.93 7.52 -9.38
N ASP A 176 15.69 8.33 -8.64
CA ASP A 176 15.18 9.42 -7.78
C ASP A 176 14.11 8.95 -6.77
N VAL A 177 14.36 7.78 -6.18
CA VAL A 177 13.55 7.25 -5.08
C VAL A 177 13.97 7.97 -3.80
N GLU A 178 13.00 8.48 -3.07
CA GLU A 178 13.20 9.13 -1.78
C GLU A 178 12.16 8.62 -0.76
N VAL A 179 12.44 8.81 0.52
CA VAL A 179 11.51 8.58 1.62
C VAL A 179 11.19 9.91 2.30
N LYS A 180 9.90 10.14 2.58
CA LYS A 180 9.42 11.33 3.27
C LYS A 180 8.87 10.93 4.63
N TRP A 181 9.50 11.46 5.68
CA TRP A 181 9.09 11.19 7.04
C TRP A 181 7.60 11.53 7.27
N PRO A 182 6.84 10.70 7.99
CA PRO A 182 7.29 9.44 8.58
C PRO A 182 7.00 8.19 7.73
N ASN A 183 6.26 8.27 6.62
CA ASN A 183 5.57 7.08 6.10
C ASN A 183 5.28 7.06 4.59
N ASP A 184 5.86 7.97 3.80
CA ASP A 184 5.64 8.04 2.36
C ASP A 184 6.93 7.70 1.59
N VAL A 185 6.80 6.97 0.48
CA VAL A 185 7.87 6.80 -0.51
C VAL A 185 7.53 7.63 -1.74
N ILE A 186 8.52 8.36 -2.22
CA ILE A 186 8.41 9.40 -3.24
C ILE A 186 9.34 9.02 -4.40
N VAL A 187 8.90 9.29 -5.63
CA VAL A 187 9.73 9.19 -6.84
C VAL A 187 9.51 10.45 -7.66
N ASN A 188 10.58 11.13 -8.08
CA ASN A 188 10.49 12.39 -8.84
C ASN A 188 9.60 13.44 -8.15
N GLY A 189 9.68 13.52 -6.81
CA GLY A 189 8.87 14.43 -6.00
C GLY A 189 7.37 14.08 -5.89
N LYS A 190 6.92 12.94 -6.40
CA LYS A 190 5.52 12.47 -6.34
C LYS A 190 5.39 11.18 -5.54
N LYS A 191 4.29 11.01 -4.80
CA LYS A 191 4.10 9.81 -3.96
C LYS A 191 3.86 8.56 -4.81
N ILE A 192 4.64 7.50 -4.56
CA ILE A 192 4.45 6.18 -5.19
C ILE A 192 3.94 5.14 -4.19
N ALA A 193 4.31 5.23 -2.92
CA ALA A 193 3.84 4.30 -1.89
C ALA A 193 3.53 5.00 -0.57
N GLY A 194 2.65 4.40 0.22
CA GLY A 194 2.28 4.85 1.54
C GLY A 194 2.19 3.69 2.53
N ILE A 195 2.63 3.95 3.75
CA ILE A 195 2.61 2.99 4.86
C ILE A 195 1.65 3.51 5.92
N LEU A 196 0.78 2.64 6.43
CA LEU A 196 -0.13 2.90 7.54
C LEU A 196 0.05 1.82 8.60
N ILE A 197 0.54 2.19 9.78
CA ILE A 197 0.67 1.28 10.90
C ILE A 197 -0.40 1.62 11.92
N GLU A 198 -1.22 0.64 12.25
CA GLU A 198 -2.21 0.69 13.33
C GLU A 198 -1.76 -0.26 14.44
N LEU A 199 -2.08 0.08 15.70
CA LEU A 199 -1.66 -0.67 16.87
C LEU A 199 -2.89 -1.10 17.68
N GLU A 200 -2.90 -2.35 18.11
CA GLU A 200 -3.82 -2.89 19.11
C GLU A 200 -3.01 -3.41 20.31
N GLY A 201 -3.64 -3.55 21.48
CA GLY A 201 -3.01 -4.11 22.69
C GLY A 201 -2.63 -3.08 23.75
N GLN A 202 -1.58 -3.37 24.53
CA GLN A 202 -1.21 -2.59 25.72
C GLN A 202 0.00 -1.68 25.48
N ALA A 203 0.06 -0.55 26.20
CA ALA A 203 1.18 0.39 26.08
C ALA A 203 2.51 -0.16 26.61
N LEU A 204 2.46 -0.95 27.69
CA LEU A 204 3.62 -1.52 28.41
C LEU A 204 3.60 -3.06 28.44
N GLY A 205 2.83 -3.68 27.55
CA GLY A 205 2.72 -5.12 27.39
C GLY A 205 2.54 -5.46 25.91
N VAL A 206 2.28 -6.72 25.58
CA VAL A 206 2.17 -7.17 24.19
C VAL A 206 1.25 -6.25 23.37
N ALA A 207 1.77 -5.79 22.25
CA ALA A 207 1.05 -5.01 21.25
C ALA A 207 1.07 -5.73 19.90
N HIS A 208 0.15 -5.34 19.03
CA HIS A 208 -0.06 -5.93 17.72
C HIS A 208 0.04 -4.83 16.67
N ALA A 209 1.04 -4.93 15.80
CA ALA A 209 1.20 -4.03 14.66
C ALA A 209 0.44 -4.57 13.44
N ILE A 210 -0.43 -3.72 12.91
CA ILE A 210 -1.18 -3.93 11.68
C ILE A 210 -0.58 -3.00 10.64
N ILE A 211 0.19 -3.58 9.72
CA ILE A 211 1.05 -2.84 8.80
C ILE A 211 0.43 -2.86 7.41
N GLY A 212 -0.18 -1.75 7.00
CA GLY A 212 -0.71 -1.55 5.66
C GLY A 212 0.29 -0.87 4.74
N ILE A 213 0.48 -1.43 3.55
CA ILE A 213 1.36 -0.91 2.50
C ILE A 213 0.58 -0.84 1.19
N GLY A 214 0.48 0.37 0.64
CA GLY A 214 -0.05 0.62 -0.70
C GLY A 214 1.08 1.07 -1.63
N ILE A 215 1.27 0.40 -2.77
CA ILE A 215 2.23 0.79 -3.81
C ILE A 215 1.51 0.98 -5.14
N ASN A 216 1.64 2.17 -5.71
CA ASN A 216 1.08 2.48 -7.02
C ASN A 216 1.87 1.75 -8.12
N ILE A 217 1.21 0.85 -8.85
CA ILE A 217 1.87 0.05 -9.90
C ILE A 217 1.51 0.58 -11.28
N GLN A 218 0.23 0.63 -11.60
CA GLN A 218 -0.28 1.14 -12.87
C GLN A 218 -1.65 1.75 -12.62
N MET A 219 -1.65 3.03 -12.26
CA MET A 219 -2.87 3.72 -11.86
C MET A 219 -3.66 4.18 -13.10
N PRO A 220 -4.98 3.96 -13.14
CA PRO A 220 -5.80 4.50 -14.21
C PRO A 220 -5.81 6.04 -14.20
N SER A 221 -5.48 6.65 -15.35
CA SER A 221 -5.31 8.10 -15.46
C SER A 221 -6.56 8.90 -15.13
N TRP A 222 -7.76 8.38 -15.40
CA TRP A 222 -9.03 9.04 -15.07
C TRP A 222 -9.32 9.08 -13.56
N LEU A 223 -8.63 8.28 -12.74
CA LEU A 223 -8.72 8.34 -11.28
C LEU A 223 -7.80 9.41 -10.67
N ALA A 224 -6.96 10.07 -11.48
CA ALA A 224 -6.06 11.14 -11.02
C ALA A 224 -6.81 12.25 -10.26
N ASN A 225 -8.03 12.59 -10.71
CA ASN A 225 -8.85 13.65 -10.13
C ASN A 225 -9.37 13.34 -8.72
N GLN A 226 -9.29 12.09 -8.25
CA GLN A 226 -9.69 11.70 -6.90
C GLN A 226 -8.56 11.81 -5.87
N ILE A 227 -7.34 12.14 -6.30
CA ILE A 227 -6.15 12.18 -5.45
C ILE A 227 -5.74 13.65 -5.26
N ASP A 228 -5.73 14.10 -4.01
CA ASP A 228 -5.55 15.49 -3.60
C ASP A 228 -4.07 15.93 -3.50
N GLN A 229 -3.14 15.05 -3.89
CA GLN A 229 -1.70 15.28 -3.80
C GLN A 229 -0.94 14.73 -5.03
N PRO A 230 0.26 15.25 -5.32
CA PRO A 230 1.10 14.71 -6.38
C PRO A 230 1.43 13.23 -6.16
N TRP A 231 1.14 12.40 -7.16
CA TRP A 231 1.37 10.96 -7.13
C TRP A 231 1.98 10.47 -8.45
N THR A 232 2.63 9.32 -8.40
CA THR A 232 3.15 8.58 -9.55
C THR A 232 2.93 7.09 -9.34
N ASP A 233 3.13 6.30 -10.38
CA ASP A 233 3.11 4.84 -10.33
C ASP A 233 4.34 4.24 -10.98
N LEU A 234 4.56 2.94 -10.76
CA LEU A 234 5.71 2.21 -11.29
C LEU A 234 5.73 2.23 -12.82
N SER A 235 4.59 2.07 -13.48
CA SER A 235 4.47 2.05 -14.95
C SER A 235 4.92 3.36 -15.62
N SER A 236 4.82 4.47 -14.90
CA SER A 236 5.18 5.80 -15.38
C SER A 236 6.67 6.13 -15.19
N VAL A 237 7.36 5.43 -14.29
CA VAL A 237 8.75 5.76 -13.90
C VAL A 237 9.74 4.65 -14.23
N LEU A 238 9.28 3.42 -14.40
CA LEU A 238 10.09 2.28 -14.77
C LEU A 238 9.99 2.01 -16.28
N ASN A 239 11.10 2.21 -17.00
CA ASN A 239 11.18 1.92 -18.43
C ASN A 239 11.46 0.43 -18.71
N ALA A 240 10.73 -0.46 -18.05
CA ALA A 240 10.86 -1.91 -18.20
C ALA A 240 9.52 -2.60 -17.94
N LYS A 241 9.34 -3.80 -18.52
CA LYS A 241 8.21 -4.65 -18.18
C LYS A 241 8.41 -5.22 -16.78
N PHE A 242 7.32 -5.31 -16.02
CA PHE A 242 7.31 -5.91 -14.70
C PHE A 242 6.12 -6.87 -14.54
N ASP A 243 6.24 -7.79 -13.57
CA ASP A 243 5.14 -8.64 -13.12
C ASP A 243 4.74 -8.22 -11.70
N ARG A 244 3.46 -7.88 -11.52
CA ARG A 244 2.90 -7.48 -10.24
C ARG A 244 2.98 -8.59 -9.19
N ASN A 245 2.90 -9.86 -9.60
CA ASN A 245 3.08 -11.01 -8.70
C ASN A 245 4.51 -11.10 -8.18
N HIS A 246 5.49 -10.85 -9.04
CA HIS A 246 6.90 -10.84 -8.65
C HIS A 246 7.20 -9.70 -7.67
N ILE A 247 6.68 -8.50 -7.94
CA ILE A 247 6.84 -7.35 -7.02
C ILE A 247 6.15 -7.61 -5.68
N ALA A 248 4.97 -8.24 -5.67
CA ALA A 248 4.28 -8.63 -4.44
C ALA A 248 5.12 -9.60 -3.59
N ALA A 249 5.73 -10.59 -4.22
CA ALA A 249 6.63 -11.53 -3.55
C ALA A 249 7.87 -10.84 -2.97
N LEU A 250 8.54 -10.00 -3.75
CA LEU A 250 9.71 -9.23 -3.30
C LEU A 250 9.35 -8.29 -2.14
N LEU A 251 8.20 -7.61 -2.21
CA LEU A 251 7.71 -6.75 -1.15
C LEU A 251 7.50 -7.55 0.15
N LEU A 252 6.76 -8.65 0.09
CA LEU A 252 6.48 -9.50 1.25
C LEU A 252 7.78 -10.01 1.90
N LYS A 253 8.68 -10.58 1.09
CA LYS A 253 9.98 -11.10 1.53
C LYS A 253 10.81 -10.03 2.22
N ASN A 254 10.95 -8.87 1.58
CA ASN A 254 11.76 -7.78 2.09
C ASN A 254 11.15 -7.17 3.35
N CYS A 255 9.82 -7.02 3.44
CA CYS A 255 9.15 -6.58 4.66
C CYS A 255 9.33 -7.57 5.82
N ARG A 256 9.14 -8.87 5.61
CA ARG A 256 9.37 -9.90 6.64
C ARG A 256 10.81 -9.87 7.15
N LYS A 257 11.78 -9.78 6.25
CA LYS A 257 13.20 -9.64 6.61
C LYS A 257 13.46 -8.38 7.42
N ALA A 258 12.92 -7.24 6.99
CA ALA A 258 13.08 -5.96 7.66
C ALA A 258 12.48 -5.98 9.08
N LEU A 259 11.32 -6.60 9.25
CA LEU A 259 10.65 -6.69 10.55
C LEU A 259 11.42 -7.58 11.53
N ARG A 260 12.00 -8.70 11.07
CA ARG A 260 12.92 -9.52 11.89
C ARG A 260 14.19 -8.77 12.27
N GLU A 261 14.78 -8.03 11.32
CA GLU A 261 15.97 -7.19 11.57
C GLU A 261 15.66 -6.08 12.59
N TYR A 262 14.49 -5.45 12.45
CA TYR A 262 14.00 -4.41 13.35
C TYR A 262 13.66 -4.94 14.74
N GLU A 263 13.03 -6.11 14.85
CA GLU A 263 12.73 -6.75 16.12
C GLU A 263 14.02 -7.06 16.91
N ALA A 264 15.07 -7.50 16.22
CA ALA A 264 16.34 -7.84 16.85
C ALA A 264 17.20 -6.61 17.23
N ASN A 265 17.14 -5.52 16.46
CA ASN A 265 18.12 -4.42 16.56
C ASN A 265 17.48 -3.02 16.67
N GLY A 266 16.15 -2.93 16.70
CA GLY A 266 15.43 -1.66 16.60
C GLY A 266 15.68 -0.94 15.27
N LEU A 267 15.59 0.39 15.29
CA LEU A 267 15.74 1.21 14.10
C LEU A 267 17.20 1.43 13.67
N GLU A 268 18.18 1.18 14.53
CA GLU A 268 19.59 1.56 14.31
C GLU A 268 20.13 1.14 12.92
N PRO A 269 19.96 -0.11 12.45
CA PRO A 269 20.48 -0.53 11.14
C PRO A 269 19.85 0.23 9.97
N PHE A 270 18.64 0.76 10.16
CA PHE A 270 17.88 1.46 9.15
C PHE A 270 18.21 2.95 9.09
N VAL A 271 18.75 3.57 10.15
CA VAL A 271 19.01 5.02 10.17
C VAL A 271 19.94 5.44 9.03
N THR A 272 21.08 4.75 8.88
CA THR A 272 22.05 5.05 7.81
C THR A 272 21.49 4.72 6.41
N ARG A 273 20.64 3.70 6.30
CA ARG A 273 19.97 3.33 5.04
C ARG A 273 18.92 4.37 4.65
N TRP A 274 18.09 4.82 5.60
CA TRP A 274 17.10 5.88 5.45
C TRP A 274 17.72 7.18 4.96
N GLN A 275 18.85 7.58 5.55
CA GLN A 275 19.55 8.82 5.19
C GLN A 275 19.92 8.90 3.70
N LYS A 276 20.18 7.76 3.04
CA LYS A 276 20.46 7.73 1.59
C LYS A 276 19.28 8.16 0.73
N PHE A 277 18.07 8.01 1.26
CA PHE A 277 16.81 8.31 0.57
C PHE A 277 16.08 9.51 1.18
N ASP A 278 16.61 10.16 2.23
CA ASP A 278 15.87 11.15 3.00
C ASP A 278 15.55 12.42 2.17
N ARG A 279 14.28 12.56 1.81
CA ARG A 279 13.78 13.71 1.04
C ARG A 279 13.98 15.03 1.75
N LEU A 280 13.93 15.04 3.09
CA LEU A 280 13.89 16.26 3.89
C LEU A 280 15.28 16.72 4.33
N ALA A 281 16.30 15.87 4.22
CA ALA A 281 17.65 16.14 4.69
C ALA A 281 18.17 17.52 4.28
N HIS A 282 18.54 18.32 5.28
CA HIS A 282 19.10 19.67 5.17
C HIS A 282 18.20 20.68 4.42
N LYS A 283 16.91 20.41 4.28
CA LYS A 283 15.95 21.31 3.62
C LYS A 283 15.10 22.07 4.64
N PRO A 284 14.61 23.28 4.29
CA PRO A 284 13.63 23.99 5.10
C PRO A 284 12.30 23.23 5.10
N VAL A 285 11.78 22.96 6.29
CA VAL A 285 10.55 22.21 6.50
C VAL A 285 9.53 23.01 7.28
N ARG A 286 8.26 22.71 7.00
CA ARG A 286 7.12 23.11 7.80
C ARG A 286 6.53 21.87 8.47
N ILE A 287 6.41 21.91 9.79
CA ILE A 287 5.87 20.85 10.64
C ILE A 287 4.51 21.31 11.18
N ILE A 288 3.48 20.50 10.99
CA ILE A 288 2.12 20.76 11.49
C ILE A 288 1.80 19.73 12.57
N MET A 289 1.53 20.21 13.79
CA MET A 289 1.16 19.42 14.96
C MET A 289 -0.10 20.00 15.63
N GLY A 290 -1.26 19.39 15.35
CA GLY A 290 -2.54 19.99 15.75
C GLY A 290 -2.67 21.39 15.12
N ASP A 291 -2.95 22.38 15.96
CA ASP A 291 -3.09 23.78 15.54
C ASP A 291 -1.75 24.55 15.49
N ARG A 292 -0.62 23.88 15.77
CA ARG A 292 0.70 24.51 15.77
C ARG A 292 1.41 24.27 14.45
N GLU A 293 1.89 25.35 13.85
CA GLU A 293 2.80 25.35 12.72
C GLU A 293 4.20 25.76 13.18
N LEU A 294 5.21 24.96 12.84
CA LEU A 294 6.61 25.20 13.16
C LEU A 294 7.46 25.16 11.89
N HIS A 295 8.52 25.96 11.86
CA HIS A 295 9.47 26.01 10.76
C HIS A 295 10.89 25.75 11.25
N GLY A 296 11.70 25.08 10.43
CA GLY A 296 13.11 24.85 10.70
C GLY A 296 13.81 24.16 9.54
N ILE A 297 15.02 23.67 9.80
CA ILE A 297 15.79 22.87 8.85
C ILE A 297 15.81 21.42 9.35
N ALA A 298 15.39 20.47 8.51
CA ALA A 298 15.45 19.07 8.87
C ALA A 298 16.89 18.54 8.84
N GLU A 299 17.27 17.80 9.87
CA GLU A 299 18.63 17.24 10.09
C GLU A 299 18.56 15.70 10.15
N GLY A 300 17.59 15.10 9.47
CA GLY A 300 17.36 13.66 9.44
C GLY A 300 16.57 13.12 10.63
N ILE A 301 16.80 11.85 10.97
CA ILE A 301 16.16 11.14 12.08
C ILE A 301 17.21 10.68 13.10
N ASP A 302 16.81 10.56 14.38
CA ASP A 302 17.63 9.87 15.38
C ASP A 302 17.31 8.37 15.48
N GLY A 303 18.01 7.66 16.37
CA GLY A 303 17.84 6.22 16.60
C GLY A 303 16.46 5.81 17.12
N SER A 304 15.62 6.76 17.57
CA SER A 304 14.23 6.51 17.95
C SER A 304 13.24 6.73 16.79
N GLY A 305 13.72 7.23 15.65
CA GLY A 305 12.89 7.61 14.50
C GLY A 305 12.27 9.00 14.60
N ALA A 306 12.65 9.79 15.61
CA ALA A 306 12.21 11.17 15.72
C ALA A 306 12.85 12.02 14.61
N LEU A 307 12.04 12.84 13.94
CA LEU A 307 12.56 13.85 13.02
C LEU A 307 13.31 14.91 13.83
N LEU A 308 14.56 15.17 13.43
CA LEU A 308 15.41 16.19 14.00
C LEU A 308 15.24 17.48 13.20
N VAL A 309 14.87 18.57 13.86
CA VAL A 309 14.72 19.88 13.20
C VAL A 309 15.46 20.95 13.96
N LYS A 310 16.36 21.64 13.26
CA LYS A 310 17.11 22.78 13.78
C LYS A 310 16.28 24.06 13.68
N ARG A 311 16.05 24.70 14.83
CA ARG A 311 15.24 25.90 15.00
C ARG A 311 15.91 26.81 16.03
N ASP A 312 16.09 28.09 15.71
CA ASP A 312 16.68 29.08 16.62
C ASP A 312 18.01 28.62 17.26
N GLY A 313 18.84 27.93 16.48
CA GLY A 313 20.12 27.37 16.93
C GLY A 313 20.05 26.09 17.78
N LYS A 314 18.85 25.58 18.08
CA LYS A 314 18.62 24.35 18.86
C LYS A 314 18.10 23.22 17.98
N LEU A 315 18.43 21.99 18.36
CA LEU A 315 17.93 20.78 17.71
C LEU A 315 16.72 20.25 18.51
N GLU A 316 15.55 20.23 17.89
CA GLU A 316 14.30 19.72 18.46
C GLU A 316 13.94 18.35 17.85
N ARG A 317 13.26 17.49 18.63
CA ARG A 317 12.83 16.14 18.23
C ARG A 317 11.32 16.09 18.05
N PHE A 318 10.87 15.45 16.97
CA PHE A 318 9.46 15.27 16.66
C PHE A 318 9.14 13.79 16.39
N HIS A 319 8.28 13.20 17.22
CA HIS A 319 7.86 11.80 17.09
C HIS A 319 6.57 11.63 16.26
N ALA A 320 5.82 12.72 16.04
CA ALA A 320 4.59 12.72 15.26
C ALA A 320 4.36 14.09 14.61
N GLY A 321 3.61 14.12 13.52
CA GLY A 321 3.30 15.34 12.78
C GLY A 321 3.05 15.09 11.29
N GLU A 322 2.65 16.15 10.60
CA GLU A 322 2.73 16.26 9.15
C GLU A 322 3.89 17.18 8.80
N VAL A 323 4.72 16.76 7.85
CA VAL A 323 5.88 17.54 7.41
C VAL A 323 5.81 17.73 5.91
N SER A 324 5.99 18.98 5.50
CA SER A 324 6.02 19.39 4.10
C SER A 324 7.27 20.22 3.85
N LEU A 325 7.86 20.06 2.67
CA LEU A 325 8.89 20.98 2.21
C LEU A 325 8.28 22.36 2.07
N ARG A 326 9.01 23.37 2.53
CA ARG A 326 8.65 24.75 2.24
C ARG A 326 9.19 25.09 0.85
N TYR A 327 8.32 25.15 -0.14
CA TYR A 327 8.65 25.86 -1.37
C TYR A 327 8.65 27.36 -1.02
N GLY A 328 9.83 27.96 -1.07
CA GLY A 328 10.01 29.39 -0.76
C GLY A 328 9.33 30.27 -1.81
N ALA A 329 8.84 31.41 -1.31
CA ALA A 329 8.28 32.56 -2.01
C ALA A 329 9.17 33.13 -3.12
#